data_AF-A0A1H3MZN5-F1
#
_entry.id   AF-A0A1H3MZN5-F1
#
_cell.length_a   1.000
_cell.length_b   1.000
_cell.length_c   1.000
_cell.angle_alpha   90.00
_cell.angle_beta   90.00
_cell.angle_gamma   90.00
#
_symmetry.space_group_name_H-M   'P 1'
#
loop_
_entity.id
_entity.type
_entity.pdbx_description
1 polymer ?
#
loop_
_entity_poly.entity_id
_entity_poly.type
_entity_poly.pdbx_seq_one_letter_code
_entity_poly.pdbx_strand_id
1 'polypeptide(L)'
;MTITTISSREFNQDTSGAKKAASKGPVFITDRGKPAHVLLSIEDYQKLTGLNVDIVDLLVMPEAAEIDFETERAVITHRPVDLS
;
A
#
# COMPACT_ATOMS: atom_id res chain seq x y z
N MET A 1 -13.62 10.64 -7.38
CA MET A 1 -12.29 10.52 -8.00
C MET A 1 -12.43 10.87 -9.47
N THR A 2 -11.61 11.79 -9.97
CA THR A 2 -11.65 12.17 -11.39
C THR A 2 -10.51 11.47 -12.11
N ILE A 3 -10.83 10.62 -13.09
CA ILE A 3 -9.83 9.99 -13.95
C ILE A 3 -9.52 10.95 -15.09
N THR A 4 -8.25 11.30 -15.25
CA THR A 4 -7.78 12.13 -16.35
C THR A 4 -7.04 11.26 -17.36
N THR A 5 -7.26 11.49 -18.65
CA THR A 5 -6.49 10.83 -19.71
C THR A 5 -5.81 11.90 -20.55
N ILE A 6 -4.50 11.74 -20.76
CA ILE A 6 -3.68 12.61 -21.60
C ILE A 6 -2.83 11.76 -22.54
N SER A 7 -2.34 12.36 -23.62
CA SER A 7 -1.34 11.76 -24.48
C SER A 7 0.07 11.87 -23.88
N SER A 8 0.99 11.02 -24.33
CA SER A 8 2.42 11.16 -24.01
C SER A 8 2.97 12.54 -24.40
N ARG A 9 2.44 13.15 -25.46
CA ARG A 9 2.83 14.50 -25.89
C ARG A 9 2.39 15.56 -24.88
N GLU A 10 1.14 15.51 -24.43
CA GLU A 10 0.62 16.43 -23.40
C GLU A 10 1.36 16.26 -22.07
N PHE A 11 1.66 15.02 -21.67
CA PHE A 11 2.45 14.75 -20.47
C PHE A 11 3.86 15.38 -20.53
N ASN A 12 4.54 15.22 -21.68
CA ASN A 12 5.87 15.78 -21.89
C ASN A 12 5.86 17.32 -22.02
N GLN A 13 4.73 17.90 -22.46
CA GLN A 13 4.59 19.35 -22.61
C GLN A 13 4.17 20.04 -21.29
N ASP A 14 3.33 19.40 -20.48
CA ASP A 14 2.85 19.93 -19.19
C ASP A 14 2.89 18.88 -18.08
N THR A 15 4.10 18.48 -17.70
CA THR A 15 4.32 17.51 -16.62
C THR A 15 3.83 18.05 -15.27
N SER A 16 3.88 19.36 -15.06
CA SER A 16 3.41 20.02 -13.83
C SER A 16 1.89 19.95 -13.70
N GLY A 17 1.15 20.18 -14.79
CA GLY A 17 -0.29 19.98 -14.85
C GLY A 17 -0.68 18.53 -14.61
N ALA A 18 0.04 17.57 -15.21
CA ALA A 18 -0.19 16.15 -14.96
C ALA A 18 -0.01 15.77 -13.48
N LYS A 19 1.02 16.30 -12.79
CA LYS A 19 1.21 16.09 -11.35
C LYS A 19 0.07 16.69 -10.51
N LYS A 20 -0.40 17.89 -10.86
CA LYS A 20 -1.55 18.53 -10.18
C LYS A 20 -2.84 17.74 -10.40
N ALA A 21 -3.03 17.18 -11.59
CA ALA A 21 -4.17 16.30 -11.89
C ALA A 21 -4.07 14.98 -11.09
N ALA A 22 -2.87 14.42 -10.96
CA ALA A 22 -2.61 13.21 -10.19
C ALA A 22 -2.97 13.34 -8.70
N SER A 23 -2.95 14.55 -8.12
CA SER A 23 -3.45 14.81 -6.76
C SER A 23 -4.97 14.68 -6.61
N LYS A 24 -5.73 14.61 -7.71
CA LYS A 24 -7.20 14.48 -7.71
C LYS A 24 -7.68 13.07 -8.11
N GLY A 25 -6.76 12.23 -8.58
CA GLY A 25 -7.03 10.89 -9.10
C GLY A 25 -6.01 10.45 -10.16
N PRO A 26 -6.07 9.20 -10.63
CA PRO A 26 -5.11 8.67 -11.59
C PRO A 26 -5.13 9.42 -12.92
N VAL A 27 -3.94 9.64 -13.48
CA VAL A 27 -3.76 10.19 -14.83
C VAL A 27 -3.25 9.08 -15.75
N PHE A 28 -4.06 8.69 -16.72
CA PHE A 28 -3.69 7.74 -17.76
C PHE A 28 -2.94 8.47 -18.87
N ILE A 29 -1.77 7.95 -19.24
CA ILE A 29 -0.94 8.48 -20.31
C ILE A 29 -1.03 7.52 -21.48
N THR A 30 -1.43 8.03 -22.63
CA THR A 30 -1.68 7.23 -23.83
C THR A 30 -0.56 7.37 -24.87
N ASP A 31 -0.21 6.26 -25.49
CA ASP A 31 0.59 6.22 -26.73
C ASP A 31 -0.30 5.70 -27.86
N ARG A 32 -0.33 6.43 -28.99
CA ARG A 32 -1.18 6.11 -30.16
C ARG A 32 -2.63 5.76 -29.80
N GLY A 33 -3.21 6.50 -28.83
CA GLY A 33 -4.59 6.34 -28.39
C GLY A 33 -4.86 5.17 -27.44
N LYS A 34 -3.83 4.45 -27.00
CA LYS A 34 -3.94 3.36 -26.02
C LYS A 34 -3.24 3.74 -24.72
N PRO A 35 -3.82 3.49 -23.54
CA PRO A 35 -3.12 3.67 -22.27
C PRO A 35 -1.83 2.86 -22.24
N ALA A 36 -0.73 3.53 -21.89
CA ALA A 36 0.60 2.92 -21.79
C ALA A 36 1.16 3.05 -20.37
N HIS A 37 0.88 4.17 -19.70
CA HIS A 37 1.32 4.43 -18.33
C HIS A 37 0.21 5.07 -17.49
N VAL A 38 0.37 5.03 -16.17
CA VAL A 38 -0.48 5.74 -15.21
C VAL A 38 0.41 6.50 -14.25
N LEU A 39 0.09 7.77 -14.00
CA LEU A 39 0.68 8.58 -12.95
C LEU A 39 -0.25 8.64 -11.74
N LEU A 40 0.30 8.37 -10.56
CA LEU A 40 -0.36 8.44 -9.26
C LEU A 40 0.41 9.37 -8.32
N SER A 41 -0.28 9.91 -7.31
CA SER A 41 0.40 10.41 -6.12
C SER A 41 1.11 9.25 -5.40
N ILE A 42 2.17 9.55 -4.66
CA ILE A 42 2.87 8.50 -3.89
C ILE A 42 1.96 7.88 -2.83
N GLU A 43 1.07 8.68 -2.22
CA GLU A 43 0.09 8.19 -1.24
C GLU A 43 -0.89 7.19 -1.85
N ASP A 44 -1.44 7.49 -3.03
CA ASP A 44 -2.37 6.58 -3.71
C ASP A 44 -1.68 5.31 -4.18
N TYR A 45 -0.42 5.42 -4.65
CA TYR A 45 0.39 4.25 -4.98
C TYR A 45 0.62 3.37 -3.75
N GLN A 46 1.03 3.93 -2.62
CA GLN A 46 1.28 3.16 -1.40
C GLN A 46 0.02 2.50 -0.83
N LYS A 47 -1.13 3.20 -0.89
CA LYS A 47 -2.44 2.62 -0.55
C LYS A 47 -2.79 1.44 -1.46
N LEU A 48 -2.53 1.57 -2.76
CA LEU A 48 -2.78 0.51 -3.74
C LEU A 48 -1.88 -0.71 -3.51
N THR A 49 -0.60 -0.50 -3.17
CA THR A 49 0.37 -1.58 -2.97
C THR A 49 0.38 -2.15 -1.56
N GLY A 50 -0.42 -1.61 -0.63
CA GLY A 50 -0.41 -2.02 0.77
C GLY A 50 0.91 -1.75 1.50
N LEU A 51 1.75 -0.85 0.97
CA LEU A 51 3.09 -0.59 1.53
C LEU A 51 3.06 0.22 2.84
N ASN A 52 1.90 0.73 3.23
CA ASN A 52 1.73 1.64 4.37
C ASN A 52 0.95 1.03 5.54
N VAL A 53 0.72 -0.29 5.58
CA VAL A 53 0.07 -0.88 6.76
C VAL A 53 1.14 -1.34 7.73
N ASP A 54 1.27 -0.63 8.85
CA ASP A 54 2.13 -1.06 9.95
C ASP A 54 1.64 -2.41 10.47
N ILE A 55 2.57 -3.34 10.72
CA ILE A 55 2.24 -4.64 11.28
C ILE A 55 1.58 -4.50 12.66
N VAL A 56 1.93 -3.46 13.42
CA VAL A 56 1.30 -3.10 14.69
C VAL A 56 -0.16 -2.73 14.46
N ASP A 57 -0.46 -1.85 13.51
CA ASP A 57 -1.84 -1.44 13.19
C ASP A 57 -2.70 -2.61 12.72
N LEU A 58 -2.10 -3.58 12.00
CA LEU A 58 -2.78 -4.79 11.55
C LEU A 58 -3.10 -5.77 12.68
N LEU A 59 -2.26 -5.83 13.70
CA LEU A 59 -2.34 -6.84 14.77
C LEU A 59 -2.90 -6.29 16.07
N VAL A 60 -3.04 -4.98 16.22
CA VAL A 60 -3.53 -4.37 17.45
C VAL A 60 -4.99 -4.75 17.66
N MET A 61 -5.29 -5.23 18.86
CA MET A 61 -6.64 -5.50 19.34
C MET A 61 -6.84 -4.69 20.61
N PRO A 62 -7.28 -3.42 20.52
CA PRO A 62 -7.41 -2.52 21.67
C PRO A 62 -8.25 -3.11 22.80
N GLU A 63 -9.28 -3.87 22.46
CA GLU A 63 -10.20 -4.53 23.38
C GLU A 63 -9.62 -5.82 23.99
N ALA A 64 -8.47 -6.31 23.52
CA ALA A 64 -7.85 -7.52 24.06
C ALA A 64 -7.42 -7.36 25.53
N ALA A 65 -7.21 -6.13 26.00
CA ALA A 65 -6.94 -5.86 27.40
C ALA A 65 -8.12 -6.19 28.33
N GLU A 66 -9.33 -6.29 27.79
CA GLU A 66 -10.55 -6.65 28.53
C GLU A 66 -10.87 -8.15 28.44
N ILE A 67 -10.13 -8.91 27.61
CA ILE A 67 -10.30 -10.35 27.50
C ILE A 67 -9.70 -11.00 28.75
N ASP A 68 -10.55 -11.66 29.53
CA ASP A 68 -10.10 -12.49 30.65
C ASP A 68 -9.26 -13.66 30.10
N PHE A 69 -7.95 -13.61 30.33
CA PHE A 69 -6.98 -14.53 29.76
C PHE A 69 -6.38 -15.40 30.88
N GLU A 70 -7.10 -16.45 31.23
CA GLU A 70 -6.59 -17.47 32.14
C GLU A 70 -5.61 -18.39 31.40
N THR A 71 -4.38 -18.48 31.91
CA THR A 71 -3.35 -19.36 31.35
C THR A 71 -2.96 -20.44 32.34
N GLU A 72 -2.77 -21.64 31.82
CA GLU A 72 -2.15 -22.71 32.58
C GLU A 72 -0.62 -22.56 32.56
N ARG A 73 0.04 -23.04 33.61
CA ARG A 73 1.50 -23.08 33.65
C ARG A 73 2.01 -23.98 32.52
N ALA A 74 2.73 -23.39 31.57
CA ALA A 74 3.37 -24.14 30.50
C ALA A 74 4.40 -25.13 31.07
N VAL A 75 4.26 -26.41 30.71
CA VAL A 75 5.28 -27.44 30.95
C VAL A 75 6.20 -27.45 29.73
N ILE A 76 7.39 -26.85 29.88
CA ILE A 76 8.37 -26.81 28.79
C ILE A 76 9.20 -28.09 28.83
N THR A 77 8.91 -29.01 27.92
CA THR A 77 9.78 -30.16 27.64
C THR A 77 10.86 -29.75 26.65
N HIS A 78 12.12 -29.80 27.07
CA HIS A 78 13.25 -29.54 26.19
C HIS A 78 13.41 -30.70 25.20
N ARG A 79 13.62 -30.37 23.92
CA ARG A 79 14.15 -31.37 22.96
C ARG A 79 15.68 -31.33 23.01
N PRO A 80 16.36 -32.48 22.92
CA PRO A 80 17.81 -32.51 22.79
C PRO A 80 18.24 -31.76 21.53
N VAL A 81 19.31 -30.98 21.63
CA VAL A 81 19.95 -30.36 20.47
C VAL A 81 20.79 -31.43 19.77
N ASP A 82 20.56 -31.61 18.48
CA ASP A 82 21.44 -32.38 17.62
C ASP A 82 22.67 -31.53 17.28
N LEU A 83 23.85 -32.01 17.65
CA LEU A 83 25.15 -31.37 17.45
C LEU A 83 26.04 -32.15 16.48
N SER A 84 25.46 -33.09 15.72
CA SER A 84 26.19 -33.90 14.74
C SER A 84 26.45 -33.18 13.41
#